data_AF-A0A2E1ALV4-F1
#
_entry.id   AF-A0A2E1ALV4-F1
#
_cell.length_a   1.000
_cell.length_b   1.000
_cell.length_c   1.000
_cell.angle_alpha   90.00
_cell.angle_beta   90.00
_cell.angle_gamma   90.00
#
_symmetry.space_group_name_H-M   'P 1'
#
loop_
_entity.id
_entity.type
_entity.pdbx_description
1 polymer ?
#
loop_
_entity_poly.entity_id
_entity_poly.type
_entity_poly.pdbx_seq_one_letter_code
_entity_poly.pdbx_strand_id
1 'polypeptide(L)'
;MLEINFDFDTEGSAHEDAFLDAYELDMLFQQTSQSIRAGLERKLADVTCAEHGNAPRITITGRYDRETEQMDLNYHVDTCCQLFLVRVVKLLNNV
;
A
#
# COMPACT_ATOMS: atom_id res chain seq x y z
N MET A 1 13.07 -9.95 6.22
CA MET A 1 12.69 -8.52 6.21
C MET A 1 11.43 -8.40 5.39
N LEU A 2 10.40 -7.73 5.92
CA LEU A 2 9.13 -7.48 5.24
C LEU A 2 9.39 -6.69 3.95
N GLU A 3 8.87 -7.15 2.81
CA GLU A 3 8.98 -6.45 1.54
C GLU A 3 7.70 -5.65 1.28
N ILE A 4 7.82 -4.33 1.09
CA ILE A 4 6.69 -3.44 0.82
C ILE A 4 7.02 -2.60 -0.41
N ASN A 5 6.23 -2.79 -1.46
CA ASN A 5 6.31 -2.08 -2.73
C ASN A 5 5.12 -1.12 -2.87
N PHE A 6 5.36 0.07 -3.40
CA PHE A 6 4.34 1.08 -3.67
C PHE A 6 4.35 1.39 -5.17
N ASP A 7 3.16 1.40 -5.76
CA ASP A 7 2.94 1.73 -7.17
C ASP A 7 1.80 2.75 -7.24
N PHE A 8 2.19 4.03 -7.26
CA PHE A 8 1.28 5.16 -7.26
C PHE A 8 1.32 5.86 -8.60
N ASP A 9 0.14 6.14 -9.16
CA ASP A 9 0.01 6.81 -10.44
C ASP A 9 -1.17 7.78 -10.43
N THR A 10 -1.20 8.65 -11.42
CA THR A 10 -2.30 9.58 -11.67
C THR A 10 -3.03 9.21 -12.95
N GLU A 11 -4.35 9.29 -12.95
CA GLU A 11 -5.16 9.17 -14.17
C GLU A 11 -6.05 10.39 -14.37
N GLY A 12 -6.68 10.45 -15.55
CA GLY A 12 -7.52 11.58 -15.93
C GLY A 12 -6.73 12.78 -16.44
N SER A 13 -7.48 13.74 -16.97
CA SER A 13 -6.91 14.95 -17.56
C SER A 13 -6.61 15.99 -16.48
N ALA A 14 -5.46 16.64 -16.56
CA ALA A 14 -5.18 17.81 -15.72
C ALA A 14 -6.13 18.96 -16.10
N HIS A 15 -7.08 19.30 -15.23
CA HIS A 15 -7.85 20.53 -15.40
C HIS A 15 -7.02 21.77 -15.02
N GLU A 16 -7.32 22.93 -15.62
CA GLU A 16 -6.65 24.20 -15.30
C GLU A 16 -6.85 24.60 -13.82
N ASP A 17 -7.94 24.14 -13.19
CA ASP A 17 -8.30 24.42 -11.80
C ASP A 17 -8.14 23.20 -10.88
N ALA A 18 -7.21 22.28 -11.18
CA ALA A 18 -6.98 21.09 -10.35
C ALA A 18 -6.69 21.45 -8.88
N PHE A 19 -7.32 20.77 -7.92
CA PHE A 19 -7.13 21.03 -6.49
C PHE A 19 -5.69 20.81 -6.02
N LEU A 20 -4.98 19.86 -6.61
CA LEU A 20 -3.58 19.58 -6.33
C LEU A 20 -2.73 19.79 -7.57
N ASP A 21 -1.65 20.55 -7.40
CA ASP A 21 -0.58 20.60 -8.39
C ASP A 21 0.30 19.34 -8.35
N ALA A 22 1.23 19.22 -9.30
CA ALA A 22 2.11 18.05 -9.40
C ALA A 22 3.03 17.88 -8.17
N TYR A 23 3.42 18.97 -7.52
CA TYR A 23 4.26 18.93 -6.32
C TYR A 23 3.45 18.48 -5.11
N GLU A 24 2.23 19.00 -4.95
CA GLU A 24 1.30 18.61 -3.90
C GLU A 24 0.88 17.14 -4.03
N LEU A 25 0.68 16.64 -5.25
CA LEU A 25 0.43 15.23 -5.52
C LEU A 25 1.61 14.33 -5.12
N ASP A 26 2.84 14.72 -5.47
CA ASP A 26 4.04 13.97 -5.05
C ASP A 26 4.16 13.93 -3.51
N MET A 27 3.93 15.06 -2.84
CA MET A 27 3.91 15.09 -1.38
C MET A 27 2.82 14.19 -0.79
N LEU A 28 1.61 14.21 -1.35
CA LEU A 28 0.50 13.34 -0.93
C LEU A 28 0.90 11.87 -1.04
N PHE A 29 1.49 11.48 -2.17
CA PHE A 29 1.98 10.12 -2.41
C PHE A 29 3.11 9.72 -1.46
N GLN A 30 4.08 10.59 -1.22
CA GLN A 30 5.16 10.33 -0.27
C GLN A 30 4.64 10.17 1.16
N GLN A 31 3.78 11.08 1.63
CA GLN A 31 3.23 11.02 2.98
C GLN A 31 2.34 9.77 3.17
N THR A 32 1.52 9.45 2.17
CA THR A 32 0.66 8.26 2.20
C THR A 32 1.49 6.98 2.25
N SER A 33 2.51 6.86 1.40
CA SER A 33 3.38 5.68 1.40
C SER A 33 4.15 5.52 2.71
N GLN A 34 4.67 6.60 3.29
CA GLN A 34 5.34 6.57 4.60
C GLN A 34 4.39 6.13 5.73
N SER A 35 3.18 6.68 5.76
CA SER A 35 2.17 6.33 6.76
C SER A 35 1.77 4.85 6.69
N ILE A 36 1.47 4.36 5.48
CA ILE A 36 1.11 2.95 5.25
C ILE A 36 2.29 2.03 5.61
N ARG A 37 3.50 2.38 5.17
CA ARG A 37 4.72 1.61 5.50
C ARG A 37 4.89 1.46 7.00
N ALA A 38 4.82 2.56 7.75
CA ALA A 38 4.96 2.52 9.21
C ALA A 38 3.88 1.66 9.89
N GLY A 39 2.65 1.68 9.36
CA GLY A 39 1.55 0.83 9.84
C GLY A 39 1.80 -0.66 9.56
N LEU A 40 2.23 -0.99 8.33
CA LEU A 40 2.54 -2.36 7.92
C LEU A 40 3.73 -2.93 8.66
N GLU A 41 4.81 -2.17 8.80
CA GLU A 41 6.00 -2.57 9.56
C GLU A 41 5.64 -2.86 11.01
N ARG A 42 4.85 -2.01 11.66
CA ARG A 42 4.40 -2.24 13.04
C ARG A 42 3.59 -3.53 13.19
N LYS A 43 2.74 -3.87 12.21
CA LYS A 43 1.90 -5.06 12.26
C LYS A 43 2.63 -6.35 11.85
N LEU A 44 3.61 -6.26 10.96
CA LEU A 44 4.14 -7.41 10.22
C LEU A 44 5.67 -7.57 10.26
N ALA A 45 6.43 -6.69 10.95
CA ALA A 45 7.90 -6.72 10.96
C ALA A 45 8.50 -8.11 11.20
N ASP A 46 7.95 -8.86 12.17
CA ASP A 46 8.44 -10.17 12.59
C ASP A 46 7.56 -11.33 12.12
N VAL A 47 6.64 -11.06 11.19
CA VAL A 47 5.70 -12.07 10.71
C VAL A 47 6.36 -12.91 9.62
N THR A 48 6.56 -14.19 9.92
CA THR A 48 7.07 -15.18 8.98
C THR A 48 6.18 -16.40 8.94
N CYS A 49 6.22 -17.13 7.81
CA CYS A 49 5.54 -18.40 7.66
C CYS A 49 6.17 -19.43 8.61
N ALA A 50 5.37 -20.08 9.45
CA ALA A 50 5.85 -21.07 10.41
C ALA A 50 6.43 -22.33 9.73
N GLU A 51 5.98 -22.64 8.51
CA GLU A 51 6.39 -23.84 7.77
C GLU A 51 7.63 -23.58 6.90
N HIS A 52 7.70 -22.42 6.25
CA HIS A 52 8.69 -22.14 5.20
C HIS A 52 9.68 -21.02 5.57
N GLY A 53 9.48 -20.32 6.69
CA GLY A 53 10.34 -19.22 7.14
C GLY A 53 10.27 -17.93 6.32
N ASN A 54 9.48 -17.91 5.24
CA ASN A 54 9.37 -16.74 4.35
C ASN A 54 8.57 -15.61 5.00
N ALA A 55 9.01 -14.36 4.78
CA ALA A 55 8.26 -13.15 5.10
C ALA A 55 7.18 -12.91 4.01
N PRO A 56 6.09 -12.20 4.32
CA PRO A 56 5.13 -11.80 3.30
C PRO A 56 5.70 -10.65 2.48
N ARG A 57 5.20 -10.50 1.25
CA ARG A 57 5.43 -9.33 0.41
C ARG A 57 4.10 -8.62 0.22
N ILE A 58 4.12 -7.29 0.32
CA ILE A 58 2.94 -6.46 0.17
C ILE A 58 3.19 -5.46 -0.94
N THR A 59 2.25 -5.39 -1.88
CA THR A 59 2.24 -4.37 -2.92
C THR A 59 1.03 -3.48 -2.70
N ILE A 60 1.26 -2.19 -2.53
CA ILE A 60 0.20 -1.18 -2.41
C ILE A 60 0.11 -0.44 -3.73
N THR A 61 -1.05 -0.48 -4.36
CA THR A 61 -1.34 0.30 -5.56
C THR A 61 -2.23 1.46 -5.19
N GLY A 62 -1.91 2.64 -5.72
CA GLY A 62 -2.64 3.87 -5.46
C GLY A 62 -2.88 4.58 -6.77
N ARG A 63 -4.11 5.05 -6.98
CA ARG A 63 -4.42 5.84 -8.16
C ARG A 63 -5.15 7.10 -7.76
N TYR A 64 -4.64 8.23 -8.21
CA TYR A 64 -5.31 9.52 -8.04
C TYR A 64 -5.98 9.93 -9.35
N ASP A 65 -7.30 10.03 -9.33
CA ASP A 65 -8.09 10.55 -10.44
C ASP A 65 -8.14 12.07 -10.35
N ARG A 66 -7.56 12.74 -11.36
CA ARG A 66 -7.49 14.20 -11.43
C ARG A 66 -8.79 14.87 -11.82
N GLU A 67 -9.75 14.13 -12.36
CA GLU A 67 -11.06 14.64 -12.76
C GLU A 67 -12.05 14.60 -11.58
N THR A 68 -12.00 13.52 -10.79
CA THR A 68 -12.88 13.37 -9.61
C THR A 68 -12.21 13.79 -8.29
N GLU A 69 -10.89 14.03 -8.32
CA GLU A 69 -10.06 14.36 -7.16
C GLU A 69 -10.08 13.29 -6.06
N GLN A 70 -10.26 12.03 -6.48
CA GLN A 70 -10.36 10.88 -5.58
C GLN A 70 -9.08 10.05 -5.62
N MET A 71 -8.72 9.51 -4.45
CA MET A 71 -7.63 8.55 -4.32
C MET A 71 -8.18 7.16 -4.04
N ASP A 72 -7.92 6.24 -4.94
CA ASP A 72 -8.20 4.82 -4.76
C ASP A 72 -6.94 4.10 -4.30
N LEU A 73 -7.07 3.33 -3.22
CA LEU A 73 -6.00 2.53 -2.63
C LEU A 73 -6.38 1.07 -2.64
N ASN A 74 -5.50 0.24 -3.21
CA ASN A 74 -5.63 -1.20 -3.23
C ASN A 74 -4.34 -1.84 -2.70
N TYR A 75 -4.45 -3.10 -2.26
CA TYR A 75 -3.28 -3.84 -1.81
C TYR A 75 -3.34 -5.30 -2.24
N HIS A 76 -2.16 -5.88 -2.44
CA HIS A 76 -1.95 -7.28 -2.71
C HIS A 76 -0.98 -7.87 -1.69
N VAL A 77 -1.28 -9.08 -1.21
CA VAL A 77 -0.45 -9.80 -0.24
C VAL A 77 0.03 -11.10 -0.86
N ASP A 78 1.32 -11.16 -1.12
CA ASP A 78 2.01 -12.35 -1.60
C ASP A 78 2.55 -13.15 -0.40
N THR A 79 2.19 -14.44 -0.35
CA THR A 79 2.66 -15.37 0.68
C THR A 79 3.01 -16.71 0.05
N CYS A 80 3.88 -17.48 0.69
CA CYS A 80 4.30 -18.78 0.16
C CYS A 80 3.24 -19.89 0.27
N CYS A 81 2.22 -19.74 1.11
CA CYS A 81 1.14 -20.71 1.25
C CYS A 81 -0.16 -20.07 1.76
N GLN A 82 -1.30 -20.72 1.48
CA GLN A 82 -2.64 -20.21 1.82
C GLN A 82 -2.85 -20.02 3.33
N LEU A 83 -2.31 -20.93 4.16
CA LEU A 83 -2.41 -20.80 5.62
C LEU A 83 -1.72 -19.53 6.11
N PHE A 84 -0.58 -19.19 5.51
CA PHE A 84 0.13 -17.98 5.85
C PHE A 84 -0.63 -16.72 5.41
N LEU A 85 -1.22 -16.74 4.21
CA LEU A 85 -2.09 -15.65 3.72
C LEU A 85 -3.19 -15.32 4.73
N VAL A 86 -3.93 -16.34 5.20
CA VAL A 86 -5.03 -16.16 6.15
C VAL A 86 -4.54 -15.50 7.45
N ARG A 87 -3.36 -15.91 7.95
CA ARG A 87 -2.75 -15.30 9.13
C ARG A 87 -2.40 -13.83 8.90
N VAL A 88 -1.78 -13.50 7.77
CA VAL A 88 -1.39 -12.12 7.44
C VAL A 88 -2.63 -11.24 7.30
N VAL A 89 -3.65 -11.69 6.58
CA VAL A 89 -4.92 -10.96 6.42
C VAL A 89 -5.61 -10.74 7.77
N LYS A 90 -5.60 -11.74 8.66
CA LYS A 90 -6.13 -11.60 10.02
C LYS A 90 -5.38 -10.51 10.81
N LEU A 91 -4.05 -10.47 10.72
CA LEU A 91 -3.25 -9.45 11.41
C LEU A 91 -3.48 -8.05 10.85
N LEU A 92 -3.66 -7.91 9.54
CA LEU A 92 -3.99 -6.63 8.90
C LEU A 92 -5.34 -6.09 9.40
N ASN A 93 -6.35 -6.95 9.49
CA ASN A 93 -7.71 -6.60 9.89
C ASN A 93 -7.93 -6.49 11.40
N ASN A 94 -6.98 -6.95 12.22
CA ASN A 94 -7.08 -6.78 13.67
C ASN A 94 -6.72 -5.32 14.00
N VAL A 95 -7.71 -4.57 14.48
CA VAL A 95 -7.59 -3.17 14.95
C VAL A 95 -7.22 -3.17 16.43
#